data_AF-A0A3D5KDS7-F1
#
_entry.id   AF-A0A3D5KDS7-F1
#
_cell.length_a   1.000
_cell.length_b   1.000
_cell.length_c   1.000
_cell.angle_alpha   90.00
_cell.angle_beta   90.00
_cell.angle_gamma   90.00
#
_symmetry.space_group_name_H-M   'P 1'
#
loop_
_entity.id
_entity.type
_entity.pdbx_description
1 polymer ?
#
loop_
_entity_poly.entity_id
_entity_poly.type
_entity_poly.pdbx_seq_one_letter_code
_entity_poly.pdbx_strand_id
1 'polypeptide(L)'
;MAPLGIKNYGVLDELVQAAKDKIEELRENLALPVNVNISYCQDSTIKSSGDIVFTGKGEYISNIIAYRKIIFTMSNSVVRGGELYAGEEIRCKNVGSPGGVATKIAVADKGHIWIAIAYQNTKISVGGKEMILETPSRNIHAYQDSKGDLVVDKLKL
;
A
#
# COMPACT_ATOMS: atom_id res chain seq x y z
N MET A 1 5.63 -15.77 -53.38
CA MET A 1 4.46 -16.20 -52.58
C MET A 1 4.98 -16.65 -51.23
N ALA A 2 4.72 -15.90 -50.15
CA ALA A 2 5.03 -16.39 -48.81
C ALA A 2 4.05 -17.54 -48.50
N PRO A 3 4.49 -18.75 -48.17
CA PRO A 3 3.56 -19.81 -47.83
C PRO A 3 3.01 -19.50 -46.44
N LEU A 4 1.69 -19.32 -46.35
CA LEU A 4 0.96 -19.37 -45.08
C LEU A 4 1.15 -20.78 -44.50
N GLY A 5 2.16 -20.94 -43.64
CA GLY A 5 2.55 -22.20 -43.01
C GLY A 5 1.56 -22.71 -41.94
N ILE A 6 0.29 -22.32 -42.03
CA ILE A 6 -0.77 -22.75 -41.11
C ILE A 6 -1.50 -23.91 -41.80
N LYS A 7 -1.23 -25.14 -41.34
CA LYS A 7 -1.77 -26.36 -41.94
C LYS A 7 -3.28 -26.54 -41.73
N ASN A 8 -3.82 -26.03 -40.62
CA ASN A 8 -5.24 -26.08 -40.27
C ASN A 8 -5.51 -25.04 -39.16
N TYR A 9 -6.71 -24.47 -39.09
CA TYR A 9 -7.13 -23.57 -38.01
C TYR A 9 -7.06 -24.20 -36.62
N GLY A 10 -7.10 -25.54 -36.50
CA GLY A 10 -6.92 -26.24 -35.22
C GLY A 10 -5.57 -25.99 -34.53
N VAL A 11 -4.53 -25.56 -35.28
CA VAL A 11 -3.25 -25.10 -34.70
C VAL A 11 -3.45 -23.85 -33.84
N LEU A 12 -4.47 -23.03 -34.14
CA LEU A 12 -4.83 -21.88 -33.31
C LEU A 12 -5.41 -22.34 -31.97
N ASP A 13 -6.18 -23.43 -31.94
CA ASP A 13 -6.75 -23.99 -30.72
C ASP A 13 -5.64 -24.56 -29.81
N GLU A 14 -4.63 -25.23 -30.40
CA GLU A 14 -3.44 -25.68 -29.67
C GLU A 14 -2.66 -24.51 -29.07
N LEU A 15 -2.50 -23.41 -29.82
CA LEU A 15 -1.84 -22.20 -29.33
C LEU A 15 -2.63 -21.53 -28.20
N VAL A 16 -3.95 -21.45 -28.34
CA VAL A 16 -4.84 -20.92 -27.29
C VAL A 16 -4.77 -21.78 -26.03
N GLN A 17 -4.73 -23.11 -26.18
CA GLN A 17 -4.61 -24.01 -25.05
C GLN A 17 -3.25 -23.87 -24.36
N ALA A 18 -2.16 -23.85 -25.11
CA ALA A 18 -0.82 -23.63 -24.55
C ALA A 18 -0.70 -22.26 -23.83
N ALA A 19 -1.34 -21.22 -24.36
CA ALA A 19 -1.39 -19.92 -23.71
C ALA A 19 -2.18 -19.95 -22.39
N LYS A 20 -3.32 -20.66 -22.35
CA LYS A 20 -4.11 -20.86 -21.12
C LYS A 20 -3.34 -21.66 -20.07
N ASP A 21 -2.73 -22.76 -20.47
CA ASP A 21 -1.93 -23.60 -19.58
C ASP A 21 -0.76 -22.80 -19.00
N LYS A 22 -0.11 -21.97 -19.82
CA LYS A 22 0.97 -21.09 -19.35
C LYS A 22 0.48 -19.99 -18.41
N ILE A 23 -0.72 -19.46 -18.63
CA ILE A 23 -1.35 -18.49 -17.72
C ILE A 23 -1.63 -19.14 -16.36
N GLU A 24 -2.18 -20.35 -16.33
CA GLU A 24 -2.43 -21.07 -15.08
C GLU A 24 -1.13 -21.45 -14.37
N GLU A 25 -0.13 -21.93 -15.10
CA GLU A 25 1.20 -22.22 -14.55
C GLU A 25 1.83 -20.95 -13.93
N LEU A 26 1.72 -19.80 -14.58
CA LEU A 26 2.21 -18.52 -14.05
C LEU A 26 1.39 -18.03 -12.84
N ARG A 27 0.08 -18.32 -12.80
CA ARG A 27 -0.78 -18.04 -11.63
C ARG A 27 -0.40 -18.89 -10.43
N GLU A 28 -0.08 -20.15 -10.65
CA GLU A 28 0.42 -21.06 -9.61
C GLU A 28 1.85 -20.70 -9.16
N ASN A 29 2.67 -20.15 -10.07
CA ASN A 29 4.02 -19.67 -9.79
C ASN A 29 4.11 -18.22 -9.32
N LEU A 30 2.98 -17.50 -9.15
CA LEU A 30 2.97 -16.23 -8.41
C LEU A 30 3.44 -16.55 -6.98
N ALA A 31 4.70 -16.22 -6.71
CA ALA A 31 5.35 -16.49 -5.43
C ALA A 31 4.40 -16.12 -4.28
N LEU A 32 4.14 -17.09 -3.40
CA LEU A 32 3.29 -16.90 -2.23
C LEU A 32 3.62 -15.55 -1.57
N PRO A 33 2.61 -14.71 -1.25
CA PRO A 33 2.86 -13.39 -0.70
C PRO A 33 3.77 -13.49 0.53
N VAL A 34 4.91 -12.80 0.48
CA VAL A 34 5.92 -12.86 1.55
C VAL A 34 5.65 -11.76 2.54
N ASN A 35 5.13 -12.11 3.70
CA ASN A 35 4.87 -11.16 4.77
C ASN A 35 6.16 -10.82 5.54
N VAL A 36 6.30 -9.55 5.93
CA VAL A 36 7.42 -9.08 6.76
C VAL A 36 6.91 -8.70 8.14
N ASN A 37 7.53 -9.23 9.18
CA ASN A 37 7.32 -8.79 10.56
C ASN A 37 8.59 -8.10 11.05
N ILE A 38 8.46 -6.86 11.50
CA ILE A 38 9.59 -6.04 11.93
C ILE A 38 9.19 -5.20 13.15
N SER A 39 10.11 -4.99 14.08
CA SER A 39 9.81 -4.17 15.27
C SER A 39 10.13 -2.70 15.03
N TYR A 40 11.22 -2.41 14.31
CA TYR A 40 11.67 -1.05 14.00
C TYR A 40 12.55 -1.03 12.76
N CYS A 41 12.47 0.05 11.97
CA CYS A 41 13.45 0.36 10.94
C CYS A 41 13.73 1.86 10.89
N GLN A 42 14.94 2.20 10.44
CA GLN A 42 15.38 3.57 10.28
C GLN A 42 16.25 3.72 9.04
N ASP A 43 16.06 4.80 8.29
CA ASP A 43 16.84 5.11 7.08
C ASP A 43 16.90 3.90 6.13
N SER A 44 15.74 3.28 5.93
CA SER A 44 15.61 1.97 5.31
C SER A 44 14.53 1.95 4.24
N THR A 45 14.62 0.99 3.33
CA THR A 45 13.54 0.68 2.39
C THR A 45 13.10 -0.76 2.58
N ILE A 46 11.84 -0.97 2.93
CA ILE A 46 11.25 -2.30 3.15
C ILE A 46 10.17 -2.53 2.09
N LYS A 47 10.27 -3.65 1.37
CA LYS A 47 9.30 -4.03 0.33
C LYS A 47 8.80 -5.46 0.55
N SER A 48 7.51 -5.67 0.31
CA SER A 48 6.87 -6.98 0.47
C SER A 48 5.79 -7.20 -0.61
N SER A 49 5.72 -8.42 -1.14
CA SER A 49 4.63 -8.89 -2.01
C SER A 49 3.35 -9.25 -1.24
N GLY A 50 3.38 -9.18 0.09
CA GLY A 50 2.25 -9.41 0.98
C GLY A 50 2.04 -8.23 1.92
N ASP A 51 1.96 -8.53 3.22
CA ASP A 51 1.75 -7.56 4.29
C ASP A 51 3.08 -7.21 4.98
N ILE A 52 3.16 -5.99 5.51
CA ILE A 52 4.23 -5.57 6.43
C ILE A 52 3.60 -5.23 7.78
N VAL A 53 4.03 -5.93 8.83
CA VAL A 53 3.50 -5.74 10.18
C VAL A 53 4.61 -5.21 11.09
N PHE A 54 4.38 -4.02 11.63
CA PHE A 54 5.22 -3.43 12.66
C PHE A 54 4.76 -3.84 14.04
N THR A 55 5.56 -4.66 14.71
CA THR A 55 5.29 -5.22 16.05
C THR A 55 5.96 -4.43 17.17
N GLY A 56 6.64 -3.34 16.86
CA GLY A 56 7.46 -2.56 17.78
C GLY A 56 7.26 -1.05 17.63
N LYS A 57 8.38 -0.32 17.77
CA LYS A 57 8.43 1.15 17.80
C LYS A 57 7.94 1.81 16.50
N GLY A 58 7.95 1.11 15.37
CA GLY A 58 7.48 1.62 14.09
C GLY A 58 8.63 1.99 13.14
N GLU A 59 8.55 3.11 12.44
CA GLU A 59 9.58 3.50 11.48
C GLU A 59 10.06 4.95 11.70
N TYR A 60 11.27 5.22 11.22
CA TYR A 60 11.82 6.57 11.17
C TYR A 60 12.54 6.82 9.83
N ILE A 61 12.13 7.86 9.10
CA ILE A 61 12.71 8.27 7.81
C ILE A 61 12.92 7.04 6.90
N SER A 62 11.87 6.25 6.70
CA SER A 62 11.95 5.02 5.91
C SER A 62 10.90 4.97 4.81
N ASN A 63 11.14 4.15 3.79
CA ASN A 63 10.19 3.90 2.70
C ASN A 63 9.64 2.48 2.82
N ILE A 64 8.33 2.35 3.05
CA ILE A 64 7.68 1.05 3.30
C ILE A 64 6.67 0.81 2.20
N ILE A 65 6.82 -0.31 1.47
CA ILE A 65 5.96 -0.65 0.34
C ILE A 65 5.44 -2.08 0.53
N ALA A 66 4.14 -2.22 0.73
CA ALA A 66 3.46 -3.51 0.79
C ALA A 66 2.50 -3.66 -0.39
N TYR A 67 2.37 -4.86 -0.92
CA TYR A 67 1.36 -5.12 -1.95
C TYR A 67 -0.06 -4.98 -1.39
N ARG A 68 -0.30 -5.44 -0.15
CA ARG A 68 -1.63 -5.40 0.47
C ARG A 68 -1.72 -4.43 1.64
N LYS A 69 -1.08 -4.74 2.78
CA LYS A 69 -1.32 -4.02 4.04
C LYS A 69 -0.05 -3.60 4.77
N ILE A 70 -0.09 -2.45 5.43
CA ILE A 70 0.91 -2.05 6.43
C ILE A 70 0.21 -1.80 7.77
N ILE A 71 0.55 -2.58 8.80
CA ILE A 71 -0.15 -2.56 10.08
C ILE A 71 0.83 -2.32 11.23
N PHE A 72 0.58 -1.27 12.02
CA PHE A 72 1.30 -1.00 13.26
C PHE A 72 0.47 -1.44 14.46
N THR A 73 0.96 -2.42 15.23
CA THR A 73 0.16 -3.08 16.27
C THR A 73 0.27 -2.41 17.64
N MET A 74 1.44 -1.86 18.00
CA MET A 74 1.67 -1.22 19.29
C MET A 74 1.05 0.18 19.36
N SER A 75 0.29 0.50 20.40
CA SER A 75 -0.37 1.80 20.58
C SER A 75 0.57 3.01 20.54
N ASN A 76 1.81 2.84 20.98
CA ASN A 76 2.85 3.86 20.98
C ASN A 76 3.79 3.79 19.75
N SER A 77 3.48 2.97 18.75
CA SER A 77 4.24 2.93 17.50
C SER A 77 4.19 4.28 16.80
N VAL A 78 5.29 4.67 16.17
CA VAL A 78 5.45 5.95 15.48
C VAL A 78 5.79 5.68 14.01
N VAL A 79 5.21 6.49 13.14
CA VAL A 79 5.57 6.66 11.73
C VAL A 79 6.03 8.10 11.59
N ARG A 80 7.28 8.35 11.26
CA ARG A 80 7.87 9.69 11.28
C ARG A 80 8.92 9.83 10.19
N GLY A 81 8.58 10.62 9.18
CA GLY A 81 9.40 10.79 8.00
C GLY A 81 9.12 9.73 6.94
N GLY A 82 9.61 9.96 5.73
CA GLY A 82 9.50 8.98 4.64
C GLY A 82 8.07 8.77 4.13
N GLU A 83 7.89 7.64 3.45
CA GLU A 83 6.65 7.29 2.74
C GLU A 83 6.22 5.85 2.99
N LEU A 84 4.95 5.66 3.30
CA LEU A 84 4.30 4.35 3.37
C LEU A 84 3.33 4.21 2.19
N TYR A 85 3.40 3.09 1.48
CA TYR A 85 2.47 2.72 0.43
C TYR A 85 1.96 1.28 0.62
N ALA A 86 0.65 1.09 0.56
CA ALA A 86 0.02 -0.23 0.54
C ALA A 86 -1.10 -0.30 -0.51
N GLY A 87 -1.33 -1.45 -1.13
CA GLY A 87 -2.43 -1.59 -2.09
C GLY A 87 -3.82 -1.45 -1.47
N GLU A 88 -4.04 -2.00 -0.28
CA GLU A 88 -5.36 -2.13 0.32
C GLU A 88 -5.54 -1.27 1.58
N GLU A 89 -4.64 -1.40 2.55
CA GLU A 89 -4.88 -0.83 3.88
C GLU A 89 -3.61 -0.40 4.60
N ILE A 90 -3.65 0.77 5.23
CA ILE A 90 -2.63 1.18 6.20
C ILE A 90 -3.30 1.50 7.54
N ARG A 91 -2.81 0.90 8.63
CA ARG A 91 -3.26 1.21 10.00
C ARG A 91 -2.10 1.70 10.85
N CYS A 92 -2.08 2.98 11.17
CA CYS A 92 -1.06 3.63 11.98
C CYS A 92 -1.61 4.07 13.34
N LYS A 93 -0.72 4.24 14.31
CA LYS A 93 -1.06 4.83 15.61
C LYS A 93 -0.70 6.31 15.66
N ASN A 94 0.59 6.63 15.65
CA ASN A 94 1.07 8.02 15.70
C ASN A 94 1.84 8.34 14.43
N VAL A 95 1.38 9.33 13.66
CA VAL A 95 2.00 9.73 12.38
C VAL A 95 2.53 11.16 12.47
N GLY A 96 3.77 11.36 12.04
CA GLY A 96 4.48 12.62 12.08
C GLY A 96 5.06 12.95 13.46
N SER A 97 5.10 14.25 13.77
CA SER A 97 5.52 14.74 15.08
C SER A 97 4.94 16.13 15.36
N PRO A 98 4.90 16.58 16.63
CA PRO A 98 4.54 17.96 16.96
C PRO A 98 5.41 19.01 16.24
N GLY A 99 6.64 18.64 15.84
CA GLY A 99 7.54 19.48 15.06
C GLY A 99 7.22 19.54 13.56
N GLY A 100 6.14 18.89 13.09
CA GLY A 100 5.72 18.94 11.69
C GLY A 100 6.60 18.16 10.73
N VAL A 101 7.19 17.05 11.17
CA VAL A 101 8.00 16.17 10.31
C VAL A 101 7.13 15.63 9.16
N ALA A 102 7.49 15.99 7.93
CA ALA A 102 6.79 15.57 6.72
C ALA A 102 6.76 14.04 6.64
N THR A 103 5.56 13.48 6.57
CA THR A 103 5.34 12.03 6.53
C THR A 103 4.19 11.74 5.57
N LYS A 104 4.37 10.78 4.66
CA LYS A 104 3.35 10.46 3.66
C LYS A 104 2.80 9.06 3.87
N ILE A 105 1.48 8.95 3.87
CA ILE A 105 0.74 7.69 3.94
C ILE A 105 -0.13 7.60 2.70
N ALA A 106 0.08 6.57 1.89
CA ALA A 106 -0.61 6.41 0.62
C ALA A 106 -1.17 4.99 0.44
N VAL A 107 -2.35 4.89 -0.15
CA VAL A 107 -2.90 3.61 -0.61
C VAL A 107 -3.38 3.69 -2.05
N ALA A 108 -3.54 2.54 -2.70
CA ALA A 108 -4.11 2.47 -4.04
C ALA A 108 -5.58 2.94 -4.07
N ASP A 109 -6.19 2.91 -5.25
CA ASP A 109 -7.63 3.16 -5.37
C ASP A 109 -8.42 2.14 -4.54
N LYS A 110 -9.54 2.59 -3.95
CA LYS A 110 -10.39 1.78 -3.04
C LYS A 110 -9.71 1.34 -1.74
N GLY A 111 -8.46 1.73 -1.51
CA GLY A 111 -7.77 1.46 -0.26
C GLY A 111 -8.26 2.33 0.90
N HIS A 112 -7.90 1.94 2.12
CA HIS A 112 -8.26 2.65 3.34
C HIS A 112 -7.04 2.97 4.20
N ILE A 113 -7.00 4.19 4.74
CA ILE A 113 -5.99 4.61 5.72
C ILE A 113 -6.68 4.91 7.05
N TRP A 114 -6.20 4.29 8.11
CA TRP A 114 -6.65 4.51 9.48
C TRP A 114 -5.51 5.02 10.33
N ILE A 115 -5.70 6.16 11.00
CA ILE A 115 -4.67 6.75 11.87
C ILE A 115 -5.30 7.17 13.19
N ALA A 116 -4.73 6.71 14.31
CA ALA A 116 -5.22 7.13 15.63
C ALA A 116 -4.94 8.62 15.89
N ILE A 117 -3.69 9.07 15.67
CA ILE A 117 -3.25 10.47 15.77
C ILE A 117 -2.30 10.78 14.61
N ALA A 118 -2.55 11.87 13.89
CA ALA A 118 -1.61 12.43 12.93
C ALA A 118 -1.35 13.90 13.25
N TYR A 119 -0.09 14.30 13.17
CA TYR A 119 0.33 15.69 13.31
C TYR A 119 0.28 16.42 11.98
N GLN A 120 0.45 17.75 12.03
CA GLN A 120 0.54 18.59 10.85
C GLN A 120 1.66 18.13 9.91
N ASN A 121 1.55 18.48 8.63
CA ASN A 121 2.47 18.07 7.56
C ASN A 121 2.46 16.56 7.28
N THR A 122 1.44 15.84 7.77
CA THR A 122 1.14 14.48 7.32
C THR A 122 0.37 14.56 6.01
N LYS A 123 0.94 14.00 4.94
CA LYS A 123 0.29 13.87 3.63
C LYS A 123 -0.46 12.54 3.57
N ILE A 124 -1.74 12.60 3.27
CA ILE A 124 -2.62 11.43 3.16
C ILE A 124 -3.06 11.32 1.70
N SER A 125 -2.88 10.14 1.09
CA SER A 125 -3.26 9.89 -0.30
C SER A 125 -4.02 8.58 -0.49
N VAL A 126 -5.10 8.62 -1.26
CA VAL A 126 -5.88 7.44 -1.65
C VAL A 126 -6.13 7.52 -3.15
N GLY A 127 -5.71 6.49 -3.90
CA GLY A 127 -5.90 6.43 -5.35
C GLY A 127 -5.29 7.64 -6.09
N GLY A 128 -4.17 8.18 -5.61
CA GLY A 128 -3.46 9.32 -6.20
C GLY A 128 -4.03 10.70 -5.88
N LYS A 129 -5.20 10.81 -5.24
CA LYS A 129 -5.70 12.08 -4.67
C LYS A 129 -5.04 12.28 -3.31
N GLU A 130 -4.65 13.51 -2.98
CA GLU A 130 -3.91 13.80 -1.74
C GLU A 130 -4.39 15.07 -1.03
N MET A 131 -4.20 15.09 0.29
CA MET A 131 -4.30 16.28 1.12
C MET A 131 -3.17 16.31 2.15
N ILE A 132 -2.85 17.51 2.65
CA ILE A 132 -1.91 17.69 3.77
C ILE A 132 -2.71 18.11 5.00
N LEU A 133 -2.42 17.49 6.14
CA LEU A 133 -2.99 17.90 7.41
C LEU A 133 -2.33 19.20 7.88
N GLU A 134 -3.12 20.26 7.99
CA GLU A 134 -2.67 21.57 8.51
C GLU A 134 -2.60 21.60 10.04
N THR A 135 -3.46 20.82 10.71
CA THR A 135 -3.54 20.76 12.18
C THR A 135 -3.55 19.32 12.67
N PRO A 136 -2.97 19.04 13.85
CA PRO A 136 -3.08 17.73 14.48
C PRO A 136 -4.53 17.27 14.59
N SER A 137 -4.76 15.99 14.27
CA SER A 137 -6.08 15.40 14.22
C SER A 137 -6.03 13.96 14.74
N ARG A 138 -7.17 13.45 15.22
CA ARG A 138 -7.31 12.10 15.76
C ARG A 138 -8.46 11.35 15.10
N ASN A 139 -8.46 10.03 15.23
CA ASN A 139 -9.47 9.13 14.68
C ASN A 139 -9.71 9.38 13.19
N ILE A 140 -8.63 9.32 12.42
CA ILE A 140 -8.64 9.65 10.99
C ILE A 140 -8.97 8.38 10.20
N HIS A 141 -9.92 8.50 9.29
CA HIS A 141 -10.22 7.53 8.25
C HIS A 141 -10.19 8.21 6.89
N ALA A 142 -9.31 7.77 6.01
CA ALA A 142 -9.23 8.28 4.65
C ALA A 142 -9.52 7.18 3.63
N TYR A 143 -10.32 7.52 2.62
CA TYR A 143 -10.81 6.63 1.58
C TYR A 143 -11.30 7.43 0.37
N GLN A 144 -11.69 6.73 -0.70
CA GLN A 144 -12.38 7.32 -1.84
C GLN A 144 -13.88 7.05 -1.74
N ASP A 145 -14.70 8.08 -1.96
CA ASP A 145 -16.16 7.89 -2.08
C ASP A 145 -16.56 7.21 -3.40
N SER A 146 -17.87 7.05 -3.62
CA SER A 146 -18.40 6.44 -4.86
C SER A 146 -18.04 7.18 -6.16
N LYS A 147 -17.62 8.44 -6.09
CA LYS A 147 -17.17 9.26 -7.23
C LYS A 147 -15.64 9.23 -7.38
N GLY A 148 -14.95 8.53 -6.48
CA GLY A 148 -13.50 8.46 -6.44
C GLY A 148 -12.87 9.68 -5.78
N ASP A 149 -13.62 10.55 -5.10
CA ASP A 149 -13.10 11.73 -4.41
C ASP A 149 -12.53 11.35 -3.04
N LEU A 150 -11.42 12.00 -2.66
CA LEU A 150 -10.77 11.75 -1.38
C LEU A 150 -11.64 12.28 -0.24
N VAL A 151 -12.05 11.38 0.64
CA VAL A 151 -12.73 11.69 1.90
C VAL A 151 -11.75 11.44 3.05
N VAL A 152 -11.69 12.38 3.99
CA VAL A 152 -10.88 12.27 5.21
C VAL A 152 -11.73 12.65 6.42
N ASP A 153 -12.33 11.66 7.04
CA ASP A 153 -13.07 11.79 8.29
C ASP A 153 -12.07 11.92 9.45
N LYS A 154 -12.21 12.94 10.29
CA LYS A 154 -11.27 13.21 11.38
C LYS A 154 -11.88 14.07 12.49
N LEU A 155 -11.32 13.94 13.70
CA LEU A 155 -11.61 14.81 14.84
C LEU A 155 -10.42 15.72 15.12
N LYS A 156 -10.67 16.92 15.66
CA LYS A 156 -9.60 17.76 16.21
C LYS A 156 -8.95 17.03 17.38
N LEU A 157 -7.61 17.12 17.47
CA LEU A 157 -6.85 16.54 18.58
C LEU A 157 -7.22 17.21 19.90
#